data_AF-A0AAU9SGS6-F1
#
_entry.id   AF-A0AAU9SGS6-F1
#
_cell.length_a   1.000
_cell.length_b   1.000
_cell.length_c   1.000
_cell.angle_alpha   90.00
_cell.angle_beta   90.00
_cell.angle_gamma   90.00
#
_symmetry.space_group_name_H-M   'P 1'
#
loop_
_entity.id
_entity.type
_entity.pdbx_description
1 polymer ?
#
loop_
_entity_poly.entity_id
_entity_poly.type
_entity_poly.pdbx_seq_one_letter_code
_entity_poly.pdbx_strand_id
1 'polypeptide(L)'
;MRLMKAVKSQMSEQYIQSVADLMATKGRPMYTTAGNFMVSDTSRLGFDGLDFGWGKPEYGGPAASVGLICFYGRYKDGSGADGRVVTLHLPRPAIEKFKRELDEITME
;
A
#
# COMPACT_ATOMS: atom_id res chain seq x y z
N MET A 1 -4.29 -14.81 5.19
CA MET A 1 -4.31 -13.79 6.28
C MET A 1 -3.52 -14.14 7.55
N ARG A 2 -3.45 -15.40 8.01
CA ARG A 2 -2.81 -15.75 9.31
C ARG A 2 -1.34 -15.32 9.41
N LEU A 3 -0.53 -15.56 8.37
CA LEU A 3 0.88 -15.20 8.36
C LEU A 3 1.12 -13.70 8.57
N MET A 4 0.42 -12.85 7.81
CA MET A 4 0.58 -11.40 7.91
C MET A 4 0.16 -10.86 9.28
N LYS A 5 -0.90 -11.41 9.88
CA LYS A 5 -1.31 -11.03 11.24
C LYS A 5 -0.24 -11.41 12.27
N ALA A 6 0.32 -12.62 12.17
CA ALA A 6 1.37 -13.09 13.07
C ALA A 6 2.65 -12.24 12.97
N VAL A 7 3.09 -11.90 11.75
CA VAL A 7 4.26 -11.02 11.56
C VAL A 7 4.00 -9.62 12.10
N LYS A 8 2.82 -9.04 11.82
CA LYS A 8 2.46 -7.72 12.36
C LYS A 8 2.43 -7.69 13.89
N SER A 9 1.98 -8.76 14.54
CA SER A 9 1.97 -8.84 16.01
C SER A 9 3.36 -8.90 16.65
N GLN A 10 4.41 -9.25 15.88
CA GLN A 10 5.79 -9.27 16.40
C GLN A 10 6.42 -7.87 16.41
N MET A 11 5.82 -6.87 15.77
CA MET A 11 6.35 -5.50 15.72
C MET A 11 6.08 -4.75 17.03
N SER A 12 6.75 -5.18 18.11
CA SER A 12 6.70 -4.50 19.39
C SER A 12 7.55 -3.21 19.39
N GLU A 13 7.37 -2.39 20.42
CA GLU A 13 8.20 -1.21 20.64
C GLU A 13 9.69 -1.57 20.72
N GLN A 14 10.04 -2.65 21.44
CA GLN A 14 11.42 -3.11 21.57
C GLN A 14 12.00 -3.55 20.23
N TYR A 15 11.19 -4.20 19.38
CA TYR A 15 11.62 -4.58 18.03
C TYR A 15 11.91 -3.33 17.19
N ILE A 16 11.04 -2.32 17.24
CA ILE A 16 11.20 -1.07 16.48
C ILE A 16 12.45 -0.32 16.95
N GLN A 17 12.68 -0.22 18.27
CA GLN A 17 13.89 0.38 18.84
C GLN A 17 15.15 -0.35 18.39
N SER A 18 15.16 -1.69 18.45
CA SER A 18 16.30 -2.50 17.99
C SER A 18 16.62 -2.29 16.50
N VAL A 19 15.59 -2.17 15.65
CA VAL A 19 15.78 -1.84 14.23
C VAL A 19 16.35 -0.44 14.05
N ALA A 20 15.89 0.54 14.83
CA ALA A 20 16.41 1.90 14.79
C ALA A 20 17.89 1.96 15.21
N ASP A 21 18.27 1.29 16.30
CA ASP A 21 19.65 1.20 16.78
C ASP A 21 20.56 0.53 15.73
N LEU A 22 20.07 -0.55 15.11
CA LEU A 22 20.77 -1.21 14.02
C LEU A 22 21.00 -0.26 12.84
N MET A 23 19.98 0.49 12.42
CA MET A 23 20.08 1.44 11.32
C MET A 23 20.96 2.65 11.65
N ALA A 24 21.00 3.08 12.91
CA ALA A 24 21.92 4.13 13.36
C ALA A 24 23.38 3.66 13.33
N THR A 25 23.63 2.40 13.67
CA THR A 25 24.99 1.83 13.77
C THR A 25 25.54 1.37 12.42
N LYS A 26 24.69 0.79 11.55
CA LYS A 26 25.10 0.15 10.29
C LYS A 26 24.60 0.88 9.04
N GLY A 27 23.81 1.94 9.21
CA GLY A 27 23.05 2.56 8.13
C GLY A 27 21.80 1.78 7.76
N ARG A 28 20.95 2.38 6.92
CA ARG A 28 19.72 1.74 6.43
C ARG A 28 20.04 0.85 5.22
N PRO A 29 19.77 -0.47 5.28
CA PRO A 29 19.98 -1.34 4.13
C PRO A 29 18.97 -1.05 3.02
N MET A 30 19.37 -1.34 1.77
CA MET A 30 18.43 -1.36 0.65
C MET A 30 17.46 -2.54 0.77
N TYR A 31 16.27 -2.39 0.22
CA TYR A 31 15.28 -3.47 0.16
C TYR A 31 15.71 -4.56 -0.82
N THR A 32 15.49 -5.83 -0.45
CA THR A 32 15.55 -6.93 -1.40
C THR A 32 14.34 -6.86 -2.31
N THR A 33 14.54 -6.54 -3.59
CA THR A 33 13.46 -6.32 -4.55
C THR A 33 13.12 -7.57 -5.37
N ALA A 34 14.11 -8.42 -5.66
CA ALA A 34 13.90 -9.65 -6.42
C ALA A 34 12.98 -10.62 -5.67
N GLY A 35 11.91 -11.07 -6.33
CA GLY A 35 10.93 -12.01 -5.78
C GLY A 35 10.07 -11.46 -4.63
N ASN A 36 10.21 -10.16 -4.31
CA ASN A 36 9.50 -9.52 -3.21
C ASN A 36 8.54 -8.45 -3.75
N PHE A 37 7.51 -8.15 -2.96
CA PHE A 37 6.50 -7.17 -3.29
C PHE A 37 6.13 -6.37 -2.05
N MET A 38 5.99 -5.05 -2.20
CA MET A 38 5.67 -4.16 -1.09
C MET A 38 4.25 -3.64 -1.19
N VAL A 39 3.57 -3.57 -0.04
CA VAL A 39 2.22 -3.04 0.10
C VAL A 39 2.24 -1.90 1.08
N SER A 40 1.82 -0.71 0.65
CA SER A 40 1.69 0.47 1.49
C SER A 40 0.21 0.83 1.67
N ASP A 41 -0.28 0.82 2.91
CA ASP A 41 -1.63 1.24 3.25
C ASP A 41 -1.65 2.73 3.59
N THR A 42 -2.18 3.54 2.67
CA THR A 42 -2.37 4.98 2.83
C THR A 42 -3.80 5.35 3.25
N SER A 43 -4.67 4.36 3.48
CA SER A 43 -6.08 4.57 3.77
C SER A 43 -6.32 5.31 5.09
N ARG A 44 -5.30 5.49 5.93
CA ARG A 44 -5.38 6.19 7.22
C ARG A 44 -4.64 7.53 7.25
N LEU A 45 -4.06 7.96 6.13
CA LEU A 45 -3.28 9.21 6.06
C LEU A 45 -4.18 10.47 6.04
N GLY A 46 -5.48 10.32 5.79
CA GLY A 46 -6.42 11.45 5.86
C GLY A 46 -6.41 12.38 4.66
N PHE A 47 -5.86 11.95 3.51
CA PHE A 47 -5.75 12.80 2.34
C PHE A 47 -7.10 13.34 1.84
N ASP A 48 -8.16 12.55 1.92
CA ASP A 48 -9.56 12.90 1.63
C ASP A 48 -10.18 13.95 2.57
N GLY A 49 -9.54 14.24 3.69
CA GLY A 49 -9.99 15.23 4.67
C GLY A 49 -9.31 16.60 4.55
N LEU A 50 -8.31 16.75 3.69
CA LEU A 50 -7.57 18.00 3.52
C LEU A 50 -8.44 19.03 2.78
N ASP A 51 -8.68 20.18 3.39
CA ASP A 51 -9.38 21.29 2.74
C ASP A 51 -8.62 22.59 3.02
N PHE A 52 -8.12 23.22 1.97
CA PHE A 52 -7.37 24.48 2.04
C PHE A 52 -8.23 25.71 1.74
N GLY A 53 -9.57 25.55 1.65
CA GLY A 53 -10.52 26.60 1.30
C GLY A 53 -11.10 26.48 -0.12
N TRP A 54 -10.71 25.45 -0.87
CA TRP A 54 -11.24 25.15 -2.21
C TRP A 54 -12.09 23.86 -2.25
N GLY A 55 -12.36 23.27 -1.08
CA GLY A 55 -13.04 21.99 -0.96
C GLY A 55 -12.07 20.82 -0.77
N LYS A 56 -12.65 19.65 -0.54
CA LYS A 56 -11.92 18.40 -0.32
C LYS A 56 -11.40 17.83 -1.65
N PRO A 57 -10.27 17.11 -1.64
CA PRO A 57 -9.74 16.50 -2.85
C PRO A 57 -10.61 15.33 -3.31
N GLU A 58 -10.73 15.20 -4.63
CA GLU A 58 -11.32 14.00 -5.26
C GLU A 58 -10.39 12.79 -5.13
N TYR A 59 -9.08 13.01 -5.13
CA TYR A 59 -8.07 11.97 -4.98
C TYR A 59 -6.88 12.47 -4.14
N GLY A 60 -6.39 11.58 -3.28
CA GLY A 60 -5.20 11.82 -2.47
C GLY A 60 -4.35 10.57 -2.39
N GLY A 61 -3.28 10.53 -3.19
CA GLY A 61 -2.41 9.36 -3.30
C GLY A 61 -1.21 9.60 -4.21
N PRO A 62 -0.44 8.54 -4.52
CA PRO A 62 0.76 8.64 -5.34
C PRO A 62 0.48 9.24 -6.73
N ALA A 63 1.33 10.16 -7.18
CA ALA A 63 1.24 10.75 -8.52
C ALA A 63 1.63 9.77 -9.64
N ALA A 64 2.42 8.74 -9.31
CA ALA A 64 2.88 7.73 -10.25
C ALA A 64 3.05 6.38 -9.54
N SER A 65 2.99 5.31 -10.32
CA SER A 65 3.16 3.95 -9.82
C SER A 65 4.61 3.46 -9.97
N VAL A 66 5.10 2.76 -8.95
CA VAL A 66 6.44 2.15 -8.94
C VAL A 66 6.27 0.64 -8.99
N GLY A 67 6.96 -0.04 -9.92
CA GLY A 67 6.75 -1.49 -10.18
C GLY A 67 7.00 -2.46 -9.01
N LEU A 68 7.44 -1.95 -7.86
CA LEU A 68 7.77 -2.73 -6.65
C LEU A 68 6.75 -2.56 -5.52
N ILE A 69 5.98 -1.47 -5.53
CA ILE A 69 5.12 -1.07 -4.41
C ILE A 69 3.70 -0.87 -4.94
N CYS A 70 2.72 -1.51 -4.31
CA CYS A 70 1.33 -1.09 -4.44
C CYS A 70 0.91 -0.19 -3.29
N PHE A 71 -0.01 0.71 -3.60
CA PHE A 71 -0.64 1.58 -2.63
C PHE A 71 -2.11 1.21 -2.51
N TYR A 72 -2.55 1.07 -1.27
CA TYR A 72 -3.93 0.84 -0.90
C TYR A 72 -4.46 2.12 -0.25
N GLY A 73 -5.42 2.77 -0.91
CA GLY A 73 -5.92 4.09 -0.50
C GLY A 73 -7.45 4.14 -0.41
N ARG A 74 -7.94 5.24 0.18
CA ARG A 74 -9.35 5.62 0.11
C ARG A 74 -9.63 6.29 -1.23
N TYR A 75 -10.84 6.10 -1.73
CA TYR A 75 -11.37 6.75 -2.93
C TYR A 75 -12.86 7.01 -2.70
N LYS A 76 -13.40 8.07 -3.28
CA LYS A 76 -14.84 8.31 -3.31
C LYS A 76 -15.33 8.09 -4.73
N ASP A 77 -16.36 7.29 -4.89
CA ASP A 77 -16.96 7.09 -6.21
C ASP A 77 -17.75 8.33 -6.67
N GLY A 78 -18.28 8.29 -7.89
CA GLY A 78 -19.07 9.40 -8.45
C GLY A 78 -20.37 9.72 -7.68
N SER A 79 -20.80 8.83 -6.78
CA SER A 79 -21.94 9.08 -5.87
C SER A 79 -21.51 9.67 -4.51
N GLY A 80 -20.21 9.76 -4.27
CA GLY A 80 -19.63 10.18 -3.00
C GLY A 80 -19.52 9.05 -1.96
N ALA A 81 -19.81 7.81 -2.34
CA ALA A 81 -19.69 6.66 -1.45
C ALA A 81 -18.22 6.28 -1.22
N ASP A 82 -17.92 5.85 0.01
CA ASP A 82 -16.57 5.48 0.41
C ASP A 82 -16.15 4.15 -0.23
N GLY A 83 -15.08 4.21 -1.00
CA GLY A 83 -14.46 3.09 -1.69
C GLY A 83 -12.98 2.93 -1.35
N ARG A 84 -12.40 1.87 -1.91
CA ARG A 84 -10.98 1.56 -1.82
C ARG A 84 -10.39 1.43 -3.20
N VAL A 85 -9.19 1.94 -3.36
CA VAL A 85 -8.42 1.82 -4.60
C VAL A 85 -7.08 1.17 -4.31
N VAL A 86 -6.68 0.25 -5.19
CA VAL A 86 -5.35 -0.36 -5.18
C VAL A 86 -4.64 0.02 -6.46
N THR A 87 -3.52 0.72 -6.35
CA THR A 87 -2.69 1.05 -7.51
C THR A 87 -1.60 0.00 -7.67
N LEU A 88 -1.56 -0.66 -8.83
CA LEU A 88 -0.62 -1.74 -9.14
C LEU A 88 0.13 -1.41 -10.42
N HIS A 89 1.44 -1.70 -10.46
CA HIS A 89 2.25 -1.60 -11.66
C HIS A 89 2.95 -2.93 -11.89
N LEU A 90 2.55 -3.64 -12.94
CA LEU A 90 3.12 -4.89 -13.38
C LEU A 90 3.46 -4.83 -14.88
N PRO A 91 4.42 -5.65 -15.35
CA PRO A 91 4.61 -5.87 -16.79
C PRO A 91 3.31 -6.31 -17.47
N ARG A 92 3.12 -5.92 -18.73
CA ARG A 92 1.88 -6.21 -19.49
C ARG A 92 1.42 -7.68 -19.45
N PRO A 93 2.30 -8.69 -19.59
CA PRO A 93 1.84 -10.08 -19.50
C PRO A 93 1.33 -10.44 -18.09
N ALA A 94 1.92 -9.85 -17.05
CA ALA A 94 1.58 -10.12 -15.66
C ALA A 94 0.27 -9.44 -15.23
N ILE A 95 -0.02 -8.22 -15.73
CA ILE A 95 -1.29 -7.55 -15.40
C ILE A 95 -2.50 -8.28 -15.98
N GLU A 96 -2.41 -8.86 -17.17
CA GLU A 96 -3.51 -9.63 -17.76
C GLU A 96 -3.76 -10.94 -17.02
N LYS A 97 -2.69 -11.62 -16.60
CA LYS A 97 -2.82 -12.79 -15.71
C LYS A 97 -3.45 -12.37 -14.38
N PHE A 98 -2.96 -11.30 -13.77
CA PHE A 98 -3.48 -10.81 -12.48
C PHE A 98 -4.98 -10.49 -12.54
N LYS A 99 -5.46 -9.84 -13.59
CA LYS A 99 -6.90 -9.56 -13.78
C LYS A 99 -7.73 -10.83 -13.77
N ARG A 100 -7.34 -11.84 -14.56
CA ARG A 100 -8.03 -13.14 -14.57
C ARG A 100 -8.12 -13.77 -13.18
N GLU A 101 -6.99 -13.86 -12.46
CA GLU A 101 -6.98 -14.48 -11.13
C GLU A 101 -7.83 -13.67 -10.12
N LEU A 102 -7.87 -12.35 -10.28
CA LEU A 102 -8.72 -11.49 -9.46
C LEU A 102 -10.21 -11.72 -9.76
N ASP A 103 -10.58 -11.83 -11.03
CA ASP A 103 -11.95 -12.13 -11.45
C ASP A 103 -12.39 -13.50 -10.90
N GLU A 104 -11.54 -14.51 -11.00
CA GLU A 104 -11.80 -15.85 -10.44
C GLU A 104 -12.06 -15.81 -8.92
N ILE A 105 -11.33 -14.97 -8.16
CA ILE A 105 -11.48 -14.83 -6.69
C ILE A 105 -12.69 -13.97 -6.30
N THR A 106 -13.15 -13.08 -7.17
CA THR A 106 -14.24 -12.12 -6.88
C THR A 106 -15.60 -12.52 -7.46
N MET A 107 -15.63 -13.54 -8.33
CA MET A 107 -16.86 -14.18 -8.81
C MET A 107 -17.35 -15.35 -7.92
N GLU A 108 -16.62 -15.67 -6.84
CA GLU A 108 -17.14 -16.38 -5.66
C GLU A 108 -17.73 -15.39 -4.64
#